data_AF-A0A6N2YXQ4-F1
#
_entry.id   AF-A0A6N2YXQ4-F1
#
_cell.length_a   1.000
_cell.length_b   1.000
_cell.length_c   1.000
_cell.angle_alpha   90.00
_cell.angle_beta   90.00
_cell.angle_gamma   90.00
#
_symmetry.space_group_name_H-M   'P 1'
#
loop_
_entity.id
_entity.type
_entity.pdbx_description
1 polymer ?
#
loop_
_entity_poly.entity_id
_entity_poly.type
_entity_poly.pdbx_seq_one_letter_code
_entity_poly.pdbx_strand_id
1 'polypeptide(L)'
;MSGVLPELTTDQRDAALRKAIEARRERAAAKEAIKAGTVRPAEIIRAPEGPYSKMRLFEFLTACPGIGPTTARKIIVALGVGEGRRLRGLGPRQKSRLAEAVTAIANGEPASSAICRAIES
;
A
#
# COMPACT_ATOMS: atom_id res chain seq x y z
N MET A 1 -21.94 34.32 2.82
CA MET A 1 -21.48 34.00 4.18
C MET A 1 -20.03 33.52 4.07
N SER A 2 -19.07 34.34 4.47
CA SER A 2 -17.63 34.03 4.41
C SER A 2 -17.31 32.99 5.51
N GLY A 3 -16.91 31.78 5.11
CA GLY A 3 -16.51 30.73 6.04
C GLY A 3 -15.14 31.04 6.64
N VAL A 4 -15.12 31.61 7.85
CA VAL A 4 -13.88 31.81 8.61
C VAL A 4 -13.32 30.43 8.96
N LEU A 5 -12.14 30.13 8.43
CA LEU A 5 -11.35 28.96 8.84
C LEU A 5 -10.98 29.14 10.31
N PRO A 6 -11.26 28.16 11.20
CA PRO A 6 -10.87 28.27 12.60
C PRO A 6 -9.35 28.40 12.69
N GLU A 7 -8.87 29.48 13.31
CA GLU A 7 -7.45 29.66 13.61
C GLU A 7 -7.02 28.57 14.60
N LEU A 8 -6.29 27.58 14.11
CA LEU A 8 -5.73 26.52 14.95
C LEU A 8 -4.86 27.17 16.03
N THR A 9 -5.24 26.97 17.29
CA THR A 9 -4.43 27.36 18.46
C THR A 9 -3.06 26.67 18.41
N THR A 10 -2.03 27.27 19.00
CA THR A 10 -0.66 26.72 19.02
C THR A 10 -0.65 25.26 19.52
N ASP A 11 -1.46 24.94 20.53
CA ASP A 11 -1.59 23.59 21.07
C ASP A 11 -2.22 22.59 20.07
N GLN A 12 -3.20 23.03 19.27
CA GLN A 12 -3.80 22.19 18.22
C GLN A 12 -2.81 21.94 17.08
N ARG A 13 -1.95 22.92 16.76
CA ARG A 13 -0.88 22.74 15.77
C ARG A 13 0.16 21.74 16.26
N ASP A 14 0.59 21.85 17.52
CA ASP A 14 1.56 20.92 18.12
C ASP A 14 1.01 19.50 18.22
N ALA A 15 -0.26 19.34 18.61
CA ALA A 15 -0.93 18.05 18.61
C ALA A 15 -1.03 17.45 17.19
N ALA A 16 -1.37 18.26 16.18
CA ALA A 16 -1.42 17.82 14.79
C ALA A 16 -0.03 17.41 14.26
N LEU A 17 1.02 18.15 14.62
CA LEU A 17 2.40 17.83 14.27
C LEU A 17 2.85 16.50 14.91
N ARG A 18 2.60 16.30 16.20
CA ARG A 18 2.90 15.05 16.92
C ARG A 18 2.21 13.86 16.25
N LYS A 19 0.91 13.99 15.96
CA LYS A 19 0.13 12.96 15.26
C LYS A 19 0.65 12.68 13.85
N ALA A 20 1.12 13.71 13.13
CA ALA A 20 1.72 13.53 11.82
C ALA A 20 3.09 12.83 11.87
N ILE A 21 3.90 13.08 12.91
CA ILE A 21 5.17 12.39 13.14
C ILE A 21 4.91 10.91 13.46
N GLU A 22 3.99 10.63 14.38
CA GLU A 22 3.59 9.27 14.74
C GLU A 22 3.10 8.49 13.51
N ALA A 23 2.20 9.07 12.72
CA ALA A 23 1.72 8.43 11.50
C ALA A 23 2.81 8.19 10.44
N ARG A 24 3.90 8.97 10.43
CA ARG A 24 5.07 8.72 9.58
C ARG A 24 5.92 7.56 10.13
N ARG A 25 6.12 7.51 11.46
CA ARG A 25 6.82 6.41 12.14
C ARG A 25 6.10 5.08 11.95
N GLU A 26 4.79 5.04 12.15
CA GLU A 26 3.97 3.84 11.90
C GLU A 26 4.11 3.34 10.47
N ARG A 27 4.12 4.24 9.48
CA ARG A 27 4.30 3.87 8.07
C ARG A 27 5.71 3.35 7.77
N ALA A 28 6.73 3.90 8.42
CA ALA A 28 8.10 3.40 8.28
C ALA A 28 8.21 1.99 8.89
N ALA A 29 7.73 1.80 10.12
CA ALA A 29 7.70 0.50 10.79
C ALA A 29 6.91 -0.54 9.98
N ALA A 30 5.78 -0.14 9.41
CA ALA A 30 4.96 -0.98 8.55
C ALA A 30 5.72 -1.48 7.30
N LYS A 31 6.55 -0.63 6.68
CA LYS A 31 7.40 -0.99 5.53
C LYS A 31 8.53 -1.93 5.95
N GLU A 32 9.17 -1.66 7.09
CA GLU A 32 10.22 -2.53 7.63
C GLU A 32 9.67 -3.92 8.00
N ALA A 33 8.48 -4.01 8.58
CA ALA A 33 7.84 -5.30 8.88
C ALA A 33 7.58 -6.15 7.62
N ILE A 34 7.20 -5.51 6.51
CA ILE A 34 7.04 -6.18 5.21
C ILE A 34 8.41 -6.69 4.72
N LYS A 35 9.43 -5.83 4.77
CA LYS A 35 10.79 -6.17 4.30
C LYS A 35 11.43 -7.28 5.13
N ALA A 36 11.18 -7.29 6.43
CA ALA A 36 11.64 -8.32 7.36
C ALA A 36 10.87 -9.65 7.21
N GLY A 37 9.78 -9.69 6.45
CA GLY A 37 8.93 -10.87 6.29
C GLY A 37 8.12 -11.23 7.55
N THR A 38 8.07 -10.34 8.53
CA THR A 38 7.29 -10.54 9.77
C THR A 38 5.79 -10.54 9.51
N VAL A 39 5.36 -9.87 8.44
CA VAL A 39 3.97 -9.80 7.99
C VAL A 39 3.85 -10.30 6.56
N ARG A 40 2.79 -11.04 6.25
CA ARG A 40 2.53 -11.55 4.90
C ARG A 40 1.85 -10.47 4.07
N PRO A 41 2.46 -9.99 2.96
CA PRO A 41 1.86 -8.94 2.14
C PRO A 41 0.46 -9.27 1.63
N ALA A 42 0.21 -10.55 1.31
CA ALA A 42 -1.09 -11.03 0.84
C ALA A 42 -2.22 -10.83 1.86
N GLU A 43 -1.94 -11.02 3.16
CA GLU A 43 -2.92 -10.82 4.23
C GLU A 43 -3.27 -9.35 4.38
N ILE A 44 -2.25 -8.48 4.33
CA ILE A 44 -2.41 -7.03 4.37
C ILE A 44 -3.26 -6.54 3.18
N ILE A 45 -3.05 -7.12 1.99
CA ILE A 45 -3.84 -6.74 0.80
C ILE A 45 -5.31 -7.10 0.97
N ARG A 46 -5.62 -8.28 1.54
CA ARG A 46 -7.00 -8.74 1.76
C ARG A 46 -7.71 -7.85 2.79
N ALA A 47 -7.06 -7.61 3.92
CA ALA A 47 -7.57 -6.79 5.01
C ALA A 47 -6.58 -5.65 5.36
N PRO A 48 -6.58 -4.55 4.57
CA PRO A 48 -5.65 -3.46 4.81
C PRO A 48 -6.11 -2.61 6.00
N GLU A 49 -5.38 -2.70 7.11
CA GLU A 49 -5.68 -2.00 8.36
C GLU A 49 -4.63 -0.94 8.71
N GLY A 50 -4.95 -0.09 9.69
CA GLY A 50 -4.04 0.91 10.27
C GLY A 50 -3.24 1.72 9.21
N PRO A 51 -1.90 1.74 9.29
CA PRO A 51 -1.06 2.51 8.36
C PRO A 51 -1.09 1.97 6.93
N TYR A 52 -1.32 0.66 6.73
CA TYR A 52 -1.40 0.03 5.41
C TYR A 52 -2.61 0.50 4.62
N SER A 53 -3.77 0.65 5.29
CA SER A 53 -5.02 1.10 4.66
C SER A 53 -4.89 2.45 3.93
N LYS A 54 -4.09 3.35 4.49
CA LYS A 54 -3.88 4.71 4.00
C LYS A 54 -2.70 4.81 3.03
N MET A 55 -1.88 3.77 2.90
CA MET A 55 -0.70 3.77 2.04
C MET A 55 -1.09 3.70 0.55
N ARG A 56 -0.29 4.34 -0.31
CA ARG A 56 -0.42 4.19 -1.75
C ARG A 56 -0.03 2.76 -2.15
N LEU A 57 -0.75 2.20 -3.11
CA LEU A 57 -0.49 0.86 -3.62
C LEU A 57 0.95 0.74 -4.14
N PHE A 58 1.43 1.73 -4.89
CA PHE A 58 2.80 1.76 -5.39
C PHE A 58 3.84 1.63 -4.27
N GLU A 59 3.71 2.44 -3.21
CA GLU A 59 4.65 2.43 -2.08
C GLU A 59 4.65 1.08 -1.35
N PHE A 60 3.48 0.45 -1.21
CA PHE A 60 3.37 -0.87 -0.60
C PHE A 60 4.06 -1.94 -1.45
N LEU A 61 3.79 -1.94 -2.76
CA LEU A 61 4.38 -2.92 -3.67
C LEU A 61 5.90 -2.81 -3.70
N THR A 62 6.46 -1.61 -3.77
CA THR A 62 7.92 -1.41 -3.75
C THR A 62 8.58 -1.77 -2.42
N ALA A 63 7.82 -1.85 -1.33
CA ALA A 63 8.32 -2.31 -0.03
C ALA A 63 8.33 -3.84 0.07
N CYS A 64 7.61 -4.54 -0.80
CA CYS A 64 7.56 -6.00 -0.82
C CYS A 64 8.87 -6.58 -1.40
N PRO A 65 9.39 -7.67 -0.82
CA PRO A 65 10.57 -8.35 -1.36
C PRO A 65 10.30 -8.87 -2.78
N GLY A 66 11.27 -8.72 -3.68
CA GLY A 66 11.17 -9.15 -5.09
C GLY A 66 10.38 -8.20 -6.00
N ILE A 67 9.76 -7.14 -5.48
CA ILE A 67 8.99 -6.18 -6.28
C ILE A 67 9.71 -4.83 -6.35
N GLY A 68 10.37 -4.58 -7.48
CA GLY A 68 10.95 -3.28 -7.81
C GLY A 68 9.92 -2.27 -8.33
N PRO A 69 10.31 -1.00 -8.55
CA PRO A 69 9.42 0.06 -9.04
C PRO A 69 8.81 -0.26 -10.41
N THR A 70 9.58 -0.87 -11.31
CA THR A 70 9.10 -1.29 -12.64
C THR A 70 8.02 -2.37 -12.52
N THR A 71 8.24 -3.39 -11.69
CA THR A 71 7.28 -4.46 -11.45
C THR A 71 6.02 -3.94 -10.79
N ALA A 72 6.15 -3.05 -9.79
CA ALA A 72 5.03 -2.40 -9.13
C ALA A 72 4.13 -1.66 -10.12
N ARG A 73 4.71 -0.88 -11.05
CA ARG A 73 3.93 -0.20 -12.12
C ARG A 73 3.21 -1.19 -13.01
N LYS A 74 3.88 -2.27 -13.45
CA LYS A 74 3.26 -3.30 -14.29
C LYS A 74 2.07 -3.97 -13.60
N ILE A 75 2.19 -4.30 -12.31
CA ILE A 75 1.09 -4.86 -11.50
C ILE A 75 -0.09 -3.87 -11.43
N ILE A 76 0.18 -2.59 -11.17
CA ILE A 76 -0.85 -1.55 -11.10
C ILE A 76 -1.62 -1.42 -12.42
N VAL A 77 -0.89 -1.38 -13.54
CA VAL A 77 -1.47 -1.33 -14.89
C VAL A 77 -2.29 -2.59 -15.19
N ALA A 78 -1.75 -3.77 -14.87
CA ALA A 78 -2.42 -5.06 -15.06
C ALA A 78 -3.72 -5.19 -14.27
N LEU A 79 -3.81 -4.59 -13.08
CA LEU A 79 -5.03 -4.54 -12.28
C LEU A 79 -6.06 -3.51 -12.79
N GLY A 80 -5.69 -2.68 -13.78
CA GLY A 80 -6.54 -1.62 -14.33
C GLY A 80 -6.80 -0.47 -13.34
N VAL A 81 -5.78 -0.09 -12.56
CA VAL A 81 -5.95 0.84 -11.42
C VAL A 81 -5.04 2.05 -11.58
N GLY A 82 -5.50 3.22 -11.15
CA GLY A 82 -4.66 4.43 -11.20
C GLY A 82 -3.47 4.38 -10.24
N GLU A 83 -2.34 4.98 -10.62
CA GLU A 83 -1.10 5.01 -9.81
C GLU A 83 -1.27 5.68 -8.43
N GLY A 84 -2.24 6.60 -8.31
CA GLY A 84 -2.58 7.28 -7.06
C GLY A 84 -3.43 6.45 -6.10
N ARG A 85 -3.82 5.23 -6.47
CA ARG A 85 -4.76 4.43 -5.68
C ARG A 85 -4.12 3.92 -4.37
N ARG A 86 -4.93 3.88 -3.31
CA ARG A 86 -4.57 3.33 -2.00
C ARG A 86 -5.05 1.90 -1.82
N LEU A 87 -4.41 1.15 -0.94
CA LEU A 87 -4.76 -0.26 -0.63
C LEU A 87 -6.23 -0.43 -0.24
N ARG A 88 -6.76 0.42 0.64
CA ARG A 88 -8.16 0.34 1.08
C ARG A 88 -9.18 0.50 -0.06
N GLY A 89 -8.79 1.17 -1.14
CA GLY A 89 -9.69 1.46 -2.26
C GLY A 89 -9.79 0.33 -3.27
N LEU A 90 -9.03 -0.77 -3.11
CA LEU A 90 -9.08 -1.94 -4.00
C LEU A 90 -10.38 -2.72 -3.80
N GLY A 91 -11.06 -3.04 -4.90
CA GLY A 91 -12.23 -3.93 -4.87
C GLY A 91 -11.82 -5.37 -4.51
N PRO A 92 -12.76 -6.22 -4.04
CA PRO A 92 -12.44 -7.57 -3.57
C PRO A 92 -11.69 -8.45 -4.59
N ARG A 93 -12.12 -8.42 -5.86
CA ARG A 93 -11.44 -9.16 -6.94
C ARG A 93 -10.01 -8.66 -7.19
N GLN A 94 -9.82 -7.34 -7.17
CA GLN A 94 -8.51 -6.70 -7.33
C GLN A 94 -7.58 -7.05 -6.17
N LYS A 95 -8.10 -7.13 -4.94
CA LYS A 95 -7.35 -7.59 -3.77
C LYS A 95 -6.90 -9.05 -3.92
N SER A 96 -7.78 -9.95 -4.38
CA SER A 96 -7.41 -11.37 -4.57
C SER A 96 -6.29 -11.50 -5.60
N ARG A 97 -6.49 -10.93 -6.80
CA ARG A 97 -5.50 -10.96 -7.88
C ARG A 97 -4.16 -10.36 -7.46
N LEU A 98 -4.19 -9.26 -6.71
CA LEU A 98 -2.98 -8.64 -6.19
C LEU A 98 -2.28 -9.52 -5.13
N ALA A 99 -3.05 -10.10 -4.20
CA ALA A 99 -2.50 -10.98 -3.16
C ALA A 99 -1.84 -12.23 -3.76
N GLU A 100 -2.44 -12.81 -4.80
CA GLU A 100 -1.89 -13.94 -5.55
C GLU A 100 -0.59 -13.55 -6.27
N ALA A 101 -0.60 -12.45 -7.02
CA ALA A 101 0.59 -11.98 -7.73
C ALA A 101 1.78 -11.71 -6.79
N VAL A 102 1.52 -11.05 -5.66
CA VAL A 102 2.58 -10.75 -4.67
C VAL A 102 3.08 -12.03 -4.00
N THR A 103 2.21 -13.01 -3.73
CA THR A 103 2.61 -14.30 -3.16
C THR A 103 3.49 -15.09 -4.14
N ALA A 104 3.10 -15.14 -5.42
CA ALA A 104 3.89 -15.79 -6.46
C ALA A 104 5.30 -15.21 -6.56
N ILE A 105 5.42 -13.87 -6.61
CA ILE A 105 6.72 -13.19 -6.68
C ILE A 105 7.54 -13.44 -5.41
N ALA A 106 6.91 -13.42 -4.23
CA ALA A 106 7.59 -13.72 -2.97
C ALA A 106 8.13 -15.16 -2.92
N ASN A 107 7.49 -16.10 -3.61
CA ASN A 107 7.94 -17.49 -3.74
C ASN A 107 9.00 -17.70 -4.84
N GLY A 108 9.52 -16.62 -5.44
CA GLY A 108 10.56 -16.67 -6.47
C GLY A 108 10.05 -16.80 -7.90
N GLU A 109 8.75 -16.68 -8.13
CA GLU A 109 8.20 -16.73 -9.48
C GLU A 109 8.55 -15.46 -10.27
N PRO A 110 8.86 -15.58 -11.58
CA PRO A 110 9.07 -14.41 -12.42
C PRO A 110 7.85 -13.49 -12.40
N ALA A 111 8.10 -12.19 -12.17
CA ALA A 111 7.04 -11.19 -12.12
C ALA A 111 6.17 -11.14 -13.39
N SER A 112 6.74 -11.44 -14.56
CA SER A 112 5.97 -11.55 -15.81
C SER A 112 4.90 -12.64 -15.74
N SER A 113 5.24 -13.82 -15.23
CA SER A 113 4.32 -14.96 -15.11
C SER A 113 3.23 -14.69 -14.07
N ALA A 114 3.62 -14.16 -12.91
CA ALA A 114 2.69 -13.77 -11.86
C ALA A 114 1.67 -12.73 -12.34
N ILE A 115 2.12 -11.74 -13.13
CA ILE A 115 1.26 -10.71 -13.70
C ILE A 115 0.31 -11.27 -14.76
N CYS A 116 0.77 -12.12 -15.67
CA CYS A 116 -0.09 -12.73 -16.71
C CYS A 116 -1.26 -13.50 -16.08
N ARG A 117 -0.97 -14.35 -15.08
CA ARG A 117 -2.04 -15.09 -14.36
C ARG A 117 -3.01 -14.14 -13.68
N ALA A 118 -2.50 -13.08 -13.07
CA ALA A 118 -3.32 -12.05 -12.45
C ALA A 118 -4.09 -11.20 -13.46
N ILE A 119 -3.86 -11.29 -14.78
CA ILE A 119 -4.67 -10.64 -15.82
C ILE A 119 -5.82 -11.56 -16.25
N GLU A 120 -5.53 -12.86 -16.39
CA GLU A 120 -6.40 -13.89 -16.96
C GLU A 120 -7.46 -14.46 -15.99
N SER A 121 -7.39 -14.10 -14.71
CA SER A 121 -8.29 -14.55 -13.62
C SER A 121 -9.31 -13.48 -13.19
#